data_AF-A0A4P9WPX1-F1
#
_entry.id   AF-A0A4P9WPX1-F1
#
_cell.length_a   1.000
_cell.length_b   1.000
_cell.length_c   1.000
_cell.angle_alpha   90.00
_cell.angle_beta   90.00
_cell.angle_gamma   90.00
#
_symmetry.space_group_name_H-M   'P 1'
#
loop_
_entity.id
_entity.type
_entity.pdbx_description
1 polymer ?
#
loop_
_entity_poly.entity_id
_entity_poly.type
_entity_poly.pdbx_seq_one_letter_code
_entity_poly.pdbx_strand_id
1 'polypeptide(L)'
;MAEHVFESDGALYFYWLDLIEVASVLYMFGKVWSRESQSYASCCLQIKGMQRNVFLLFRDKLQPATTADAATDEDEQPQEAVTMAHVFSEFNQLRKPHKIGEFKSKVVDRKYAFETAGIPAQGQYLKVVYPFTDPALPMDLQGKSFSHAFGTTTSAVELFLRKRRLMGPQWLK
;
A
#
# COMPACT_ATOMS: atom_id res chain seq x y z
N MET A 1 7.21 -28.81 -21.56
CA MET A 1 6.37 -28.92 -20.34
C MET A 1 5.40 -27.74 -20.16
N ALA A 2 5.78 -26.47 -20.40
CA ALA A 2 4.88 -25.33 -20.12
C ALA A 2 3.81 -25.04 -21.19
N GLU A 3 3.97 -25.44 -22.45
CA GLU A 3 3.07 -25.01 -23.54
C GLU A 3 1.68 -25.67 -23.50
N HIS A 4 1.53 -26.85 -22.88
CA HIS A 4 0.28 -27.60 -22.89
C HIS A 4 -0.77 -27.14 -21.86
N VAL A 5 -0.46 -26.08 -21.09
CA VAL A 5 -1.37 -25.51 -20.08
C VAL A 5 -1.86 -24.10 -20.43
N PHE A 6 -1.27 -23.42 -21.43
CA PHE A 6 -1.68 -22.08 -21.85
C PHE A 6 -2.70 -22.11 -22.97
N GLU A 7 -3.72 -21.27 -22.92
CA GLU A 7 -4.67 -21.10 -24.02
C GLU A 7 -4.02 -20.46 -25.25
N SER A 8 -4.71 -20.49 -26.38
CA SER A 8 -4.22 -19.88 -27.63
C SER A 8 -4.01 -18.36 -27.54
N ASP A 9 -4.70 -17.69 -26.60
CA ASP A 9 -4.51 -16.27 -26.29
C ASP A 9 -3.35 -16.01 -25.30
N GLY A 10 -2.63 -17.06 -24.89
CA GLY A 10 -1.55 -17.01 -23.91
C GLY A 10 -2.02 -16.97 -22.45
N ALA A 11 -3.33 -17.05 -22.19
CA ALA A 11 -3.85 -17.08 -20.83
C ALA A 11 -3.62 -18.42 -20.14
N LEU A 12 -3.62 -18.40 -18.81
CA LEU A 12 -3.49 -19.59 -17.98
C LEU A 12 -4.68 -19.66 -17.01
N TYR A 13 -5.51 -20.70 -17.16
CA TYR A 13 -6.53 -20.98 -16.15
C TYR A 13 -5.90 -21.74 -14.98
N PHE A 14 -5.96 -21.12 -13.80
CA PHE A 14 -5.30 -21.59 -12.60
C PHE A 14 -6.26 -21.62 -11.42
N TYR A 15 -6.42 -22.77 -10.77
CA TYR A 15 -7.20 -22.89 -9.55
C TYR A 15 -6.27 -22.72 -8.33
N TRP A 16 -6.37 -21.59 -7.64
CA TRP A 16 -5.49 -21.30 -6.51
C TRP A 16 -5.95 -21.99 -5.22
N LEU A 17 -4.99 -22.41 -4.39
CA LEU A 17 -5.23 -23.12 -3.14
C LEU A 17 -4.56 -22.43 -1.95
N ASP A 18 -3.30 -22.03 -2.13
CA ASP A 18 -2.49 -21.45 -1.06
C ASP A 18 -1.60 -20.32 -1.59
N LEU A 19 -1.17 -19.44 -0.70
CA LEU A 19 -0.38 -18.25 -1.02
C LEU A 19 0.59 -17.93 0.12
N ILE A 20 1.88 -17.89 -0.19
CA ILE A 20 2.92 -17.49 0.75
C ILE A 20 3.68 -16.27 0.24
N GLU A 21 4.24 -15.49 1.16
CA GLU A 21 5.13 -14.37 0.87
C GLU A 21 6.56 -14.71 1.29
N VAL A 22 7.51 -14.56 0.36
CA VAL A 22 8.94 -14.75 0.60
C VAL A 22 9.70 -13.60 -0.05
N ALA A 23 10.43 -12.81 0.75
CA ALA A 23 11.27 -11.71 0.27
C ALA A 23 10.55 -10.76 -0.73
N SER A 24 9.35 -10.28 -0.39
CA SER A 24 8.52 -9.38 -1.24
C SER A 24 7.92 -10.00 -2.51
N VAL A 25 8.07 -11.30 -2.70
CA VAL A 25 7.48 -12.06 -3.81
C VAL A 25 6.40 -12.99 -3.26
N LEU A 26 5.25 -13.02 -3.93
CA LEU A 26 4.19 -13.97 -3.57
C LEU A 26 4.33 -15.23 -4.42
N TYR A 27 4.19 -16.38 -3.77
CA TYR A 27 4.15 -17.69 -4.41
C TYR A 27 2.77 -18.27 -4.19
N MET A 28 2.02 -18.41 -5.27
CA MET A 28 0.66 -18.94 -5.26
C MET A 28 0.67 -20.37 -5.77
N PHE A 29 0.19 -21.30 -4.95
CA PHE A 29 0.13 -22.72 -5.26
C PHE A 29 -1.28 -23.13 -5.66
N GLY A 30 -1.37 -24.01 -6.65
CA GLY A 30 -2.66 -24.40 -7.19
C GLY A 30 -2.56 -25.50 -8.24
N LYS A 31 -3.60 -25.58 -9.06
CA LYS A 31 -3.76 -26.60 -10.10
C LYS A 31 -3.99 -25.95 -11.47
N VAL A 32 -3.43 -26.58 -12.50
CA VAL A 32 -3.66 -26.24 -13.91
C VAL A 32 -4.05 -27.50 -14.67
N TRP A 33 -4.90 -27.35 -15.69
CA TRP A 33 -5.24 -28.46 -16.57
C TRP A 33 -4.15 -28.67 -17.62
N SER A 34 -3.57 -29.87 -17.67
CA SER A 34 -2.62 -30.25 -18.72
C SER A 34 -3.33 -31.00 -19.83
N ARG A 35 -3.29 -30.46 -21.05
CA ARG A 35 -3.84 -31.14 -22.23
C ARG A 35 -3.00 -32.33 -22.68
N GLU A 36 -1.72 -32.36 -22.32
CA GLU A 36 -0.82 -33.48 -22.63
C GLU A 36 -1.18 -34.71 -21.80
N SER A 37 -1.32 -34.54 -20.48
CA SER A 37 -1.61 -35.64 -19.56
C SER A 37 -3.11 -35.85 -19.29
N GLN A 38 -3.98 -35.04 -19.91
CA GLN A 38 -5.45 -35.03 -19.69
C GLN A 38 -5.82 -35.07 -18.19
N SER A 39 -5.12 -34.27 -17.37
CA SER A 39 -5.24 -34.30 -15.91
C SER A 39 -4.76 -32.99 -15.28
N TYR A 40 -5.13 -32.77 -14.01
CA TYR A 40 -4.66 -31.62 -13.25
C TYR A 40 -3.25 -31.84 -12.70
N ALA A 41 -2.36 -30.89 -12.97
CA ALA A 41 -1.01 -30.84 -12.43
C ALA A 41 -0.87 -29.72 -11.37
N SER A 42 0.03 -29.91 -10.40
CA SER A 42 0.39 -28.85 -9.47
C SER A 42 1.17 -27.74 -10.18
N CYS A 43 0.86 -26.50 -9.86
CA CYS A 43 1.51 -25.31 -10.42
C CYS A 43 1.82 -24.30 -9.30
N CYS A 44 2.94 -23.59 -9.45
CA CYS A 44 3.31 -22.47 -8.59
C CYS A 44 3.48 -21.22 -9.46
N LEU A 45 2.69 -20.18 -9.17
CA LEU A 45 2.78 -18.88 -9.81
C LEU A 45 3.61 -17.93 -8.94
N GLN A 46 4.60 -17.29 -9.55
CA GLN A 46 5.42 -16.27 -8.89
C GLN A 46 4.88 -14.87 -9.25
N ILE A 47 4.38 -14.15 -8.25
CA ILE A 47 3.81 -12.82 -8.42
C ILE A 47 4.81 -11.79 -7.87
N LYS A 48 5.37 -11.00 -8.79
CA LYS A 48 6.40 -9.99 -8.50
C LYS A 48 5.82 -8.57 -8.59
N GLY A 49 6.62 -7.59 -8.16
CA GLY A 49 6.30 -6.18 -8.34
C GLY A 49 5.20 -5.66 -7.43
N MET A 50 4.93 -6.35 -6.31
CA MET A 50 3.99 -5.88 -5.30
C MET A 50 4.43 -4.50 -4.77
N GLN A 51 3.44 -3.62 -4.56
CA GLN A 51 3.65 -2.27 -4.05
C GLN A 51 2.86 -2.06 -2.76
N ARG A 52 3.52 -1.52 -1.73
CA ARG A 52 2.89 -1.05 -0.49
C ARG A 52 1.89 0.06 -0.79
N ASN A 53 0.84 0.18 0.01
CA ASN A 53 -0.13 1.26 -0.08
C ASN A 53 -0.27 1.94 1.28
N VAL A 54 0.29 3.14 1.41
CA VAL A 54 0.23 3.94 2.62
C VAL A 54 -0.75 5.10 2.42
N PHE A 55 -1.49 5.47 3.45
CA PHE A 55 -2.47 6.55 3.42
C PHE A 55 -2.13 7.57 4.50
N LEU A 56 -1.68 8.76 4.08
CA LEU A 56 -1.34 9.86 4.97
C LEU A 56 -2.56 10.75 5.16
N LEU A 57 -3.10 10.83 6.38
CA LEU A 57 -4.28 11.65 6.70
C LEU A 57 -3.88 13.11 6.80
N PHE A 58 -4.50 13.99 6.02
CA PHE A 58 -4.22 15.42 6.04
C PHE A 58 -4.60 15.99 7.41
N ARG A 59 -3.80 16.91 7.94
CA ARG A 59 -4.23 17.79 9.04
C ARG A 59 -5.11 18.90 8.49
N ASP A 60 -5.96 19.49 9.32
CA ASP A 60 -6.71 20.69 8.91
C ASP A 60 -5.76 21.87 8.68
N LYS A 61 -4.70 21.95 9.49
CA LYS A 61 -3.74 23.05 9.53
C LYS A 61 -2.32 22.53 9.71
N LEU A 62 -1.34 23.22 9.14
CA LEU A 62 0.07 22.89 9.32
C LEU A 62 0.49 23.04 10.78
N GLN A 63 1.25 22.07 11.32
CA GLN A 63 1.89 22.26 12.61
C GLN A 63 3.04 23.27 12.51
N PRO A 64 3.15 24.22 13.46
CA PRO A 64 4.28 25.13 13.52
C PRO A 64 5.59 24.34 13.71
N ALA A 65 6.67 24.83 13.12
CA ALA A 65 7.98 24.22 13.34
C ALA A 65 8.35 24.36 14.83
N THR A 66 8.56 23.24 15.51
CA THR A 66 9.09 23.23 16.87
C THR A 66 10.55 23.66 16.85
N THR A 67 10.81 24.96 16.81
CA THR A 67 12.05 25.52 17.34
C THR A 67 11.86 25.66 18.84
N ALA A 68 12.66 24.94 19.63
CA ALA A 68 12.58 24.91 21.08
C ALA A 68 12.97 26.25 21.77
N ASP A 69 13.21 27.33 21.02
CA ASP A 69 13.77 28.59 21.55
C ASP A 69 13.04 29.85 21.03
N ALA A 70 11.71 29.86 21.04
CA ALA A 70 10.97 31.12 20.84
C ALA A 70 9.73 31.16 21.74
N ALA A 71 9.97 31.48 23.01
CA ALA A 71 8.99 32.18 23.81
C ALA A 71 8.96 33.63 23.31
N THR A 72 8.13 33.91 22.30
CA THR A 72 7.76 35.28 21.94
C THR A 72 6.39 35.29 21.30
N ASP A 73 5.47 35.93 22.02
CA ASP A 73 4.27 36.66 21.63
C ASP A 73 3.32 36.09 20.56
N GLU A 74 2.07 35.99 21.00
CA GLU A 74 0.86 35.52 20.33
C GLU A 74 0.43 36.42 19.16
N ASP A 75 1.20 36.43 18.07
CA ASP A 75 0.67 36.88 16.78
C ASP A 75 -0.03 35.70 16.10
N GLU A 76 -1.36 35.75 16.06
CA GLU A 76 -2.26 34.87 15.31
C GLU A 76 -1.97 34.95 13.80
N GLN A 77 -0.83 34.42 13.36
CA GLN A 77 -0.60 34.19 11.94
C GLN A 77 -1.66 33.18 11.45
N PRO A 78 -2.39 33.47 10.35
CA PRO A 78 -3.39 32.57 9.83
C PRO A 78 -2.78 31.20 9.61
N GLN A 79 -3.19 30.21 10.39
CA GLN A 79 -2.69 28.84 10.25
C GLN A 79 -3.10 28.34 8.86
N GLU A 80 -2.10 28.20 7.99
CA GLU A 80 -2.29 27.81 6.60
C GLU A 80 -2.92 26.41 6.53
N ALA A 81 -4.01 26.30 5.75
CA ALA A 81 -4.69 25.05 5.51
C ALA A 81 -3.77 24.08 4.77
N VAL A 82 -3.78 22.81 5.15
CA VAL A 82 -2.94 21.81 4.48
C VAL A 82 -3.43 21.56 3.06
N THR A 83 -2.51 21.62 2.11
CA THR A 83 -2.76 21.27 0.71
C THR A 83 -2.07 19.94 0.37
N MET A 84 -2.44 19.36 -0.76
CA MET A 84 -1.75 18.19 -1.32
C MET A 84 -0.24 18.44 -1.50
N ALA A 85 0.14 19.65 -1.91
CA ALA A 85 1.53 20.01 -2.14
C ALA A 85 2.36 19.94 -0.85
N HIS A 86 1.77 20.34 0.29
CA HIS A 86 2.41 20.23 1.60
C HIS A 86 2.70 18.78 1.95
N VAL A 87 1.69 17.91 1.87
CA VAL A 87 1.82 16.48 2.22
C VAL A 87 2.77 15.75 1.25
N PHE A 88 2.69 16.06 -0.04
CA PHE A 88 3.60 15.49 -1.04
C PHE A 88 5.05 15.92 -0.81
N SER A 89 5.30 17.21 -0.61
CA SER A 89 6.64 17.73 -0.40
C SER A 89 7.26 17.18 0.88
N GLU A 90 6.50 17.17 1.98
CA GLU A 90 6.93 16.58 3.25
C GLU A 90 7.26 15.10 3.08
N PHE A 91 6.38 14.31 2.46
CA PHE A 91 6.65 12.88 2.24
C PHE A 91 7.86 12.65 1.34
N ASN A 92 8.04 13.45 0.28
CA ASN A 92 9.19 13.33 -0.61
C ASN A 92 10.54 13.62 0.08
N GLN A 93 10.53 14.42 1.15
CA GLN A 93 11.70 14.62 2.01
C GLN A 93 11.84 13.45 3.00
N LEU A 94 10.75 13.07 3.67
CA LEU A 94 10.69 12.03 4.69
C LEU A 94 11.09 10.65 4.15
N ARG A 95 10.73 10.31 2.91
CA ARG A 95 11.01 9.00 2.31
C ARG A 95 12.51 8.67 2.23
N LYS A 96 13.36 9.71 2.10
CA LYS A 96 14.81 9.55 1.87
C LYS A 96 15.52 8.89 3.05
N PRO A 97 15.39 9.39 4.31
CA PRO A 97 15.97 8.70 5.46
C PRO A 97 15.38 7.31 5.70
N HIS A 98 14.13 7.07 5.28
CA HIS A 98 13.50 5.74 5.33
C HIS A 98 13.93 4.80 4.18
N LYS A 99 14.89 5.21 3.34
CA LYS A 99 15.43 4.43 2.22
C LYS A 99 14.37 3.99 1.22
N ILE A 100 13.35 4.82 1.01
CA ILE A 100 12.34 4.61 -0.01
C ILE A 100 12.81 5.32 -1.28
N GLY A 101 12.94 4.54 -2.35
CA GLY A 101 13.32 5.00 -3.67
C GLY A 101 12.18 5.79 -4.32
N GLU A 102 11.68 5.31 -5.44
CA GLU A 102 10.58 5.97 -6.13
C GLU A 102 9.22 5.64 -5.49
N PHE A 103 8.30 6.59 -5.55
CA PHE A 103 6.92 6.40 -5.13
C PHE A 103 5.96 7.09 -6.10
N LYS A 104 4.74 6.60 -6.15
CA LYS A 104 3.61 7.26 -6.81
C LYS A 104 2.65 7.74 -5.73
N SER A 105 1.93 8.83 -5.99
CA SER A 105 0.91 9.29 -5.05
C SER A 105 -0.32 9.86 -5.75
N LYS A 106 -1.44 9.84 -5.01
CA LYS A 106 -2.71 10.45 -5.44
C LYS A 106 -3.55 10.81 -4.21
N VAL A 107 -4.23 11.94 -4.27
CA VAL A 107 -5.24 12.31 -3.26
C VAL A 107 -6.47 11.41 -3.38
N VAL A 108 -6.95 10.93 -2.24
CA VAL A 108 -8.14 10.07 -2.17
C VAL A 108 -8.96 10.39 -0.92
N ASP A 109 -10.28 10.30 -1.03
CA ASP A 109 -11.17 10.32 0.14
C ASP A 109 -11.36 8.91 0.69
N ARG A 110 -11.27 8.76 2.01
CA ARG A 110 -11.51 7.48 2.69
C ARG A 110 -12.40 7.68 3.90
N LYS A 111 -13.17 6.65 4.19
CA LYS A 111 -13.95 6.54 5.41
C LYS A 111 -13.15 5.77 6.45
N TYR A 112 -13.34 6.14 7.71
CA TYR A 112 -12.74 5.50 8.86
C TYR A 112 -13.80 5.38 9.97
N ALA A 113 -13.89 4.21 10.60
CA ALA A 113 -14.90 3.92 11.62
C ALA A 113 -14.38 2.96 12.68
N PHE A 114 -13.08 3.08 13.01
CA PHE A 114 -12.39 2.24 13.99
C PHE A 114 -11.96 3.08 15.20
N GLU A 115 -11.16 2.49 16.09
CA GLU A 115 -10.91 2.97 17.46
C GLU A 115 -9.93 4.14 17.61
N THR A 116 -9.20 4.54 16.56
CA THR A 116 -8.19 5.61 16.69
C THR A 116 -8.87 6.97 16.87
N ALA A 117 -8.60 7.62 18.00
CA ALA A 117 -9.10 8.95 18.32
C ALA A 117 -8.53 10.02 17.38
N GLY A 118 -9.30 11.09 17.14
CA GLY A 118 -8.87 12.22 16.31
C GLY A 118 -8.88 11.95 14.80
N ILE A 119 -9.44 10.82 14.36
CA ILE A 119 -9.62 10.50 12.94
C ILE A 119 -11.06 10.83 12.54
N PRO A 120 -11.29 11.67 11.50
CA PRO A 120 -12.63 11.97 11.04
C PRO A 120 -13.27 10.75 10.38
N ALA A 121 -14.60 10.64 10.44
CA ALA A 121 -15.35 9.54 9.83
C ALA A 121 -15.13 9.45 8.30
N GLN A 122 -14.86 10.58 7.67
CA GLN A 122 -14.39 10.70 6.30
C GLN A 122 -13.32 11.78 6.23
N GLY A 123 -12.21 11.51 5.56
CA GLY A 123 -11.10 12.44 5.43
C GLY A 123 -10.39 12.32 4.09
N GLN A 124 -9.57 13.33 3.80
CA GLN A 124 -8.70 13.36 2.63
C GLN A 124 -7.32 12.78 2.98
N TYR A 125 -6.82 11.92 2.10
CA TYR A 125 -5.56 11.21 2.30
C TYR A 125 -4.66 11.32 1.08
N LEU A 126 -3.34 11.38 1.31
CA LEU A 126 -2.36 11.12 0.26
C LEU A 126 -2.13 9.63 0.23
N LYS A 127 -2.66 8.95 -0.79
CA LYS A 127 -2.31 7.56 -1.04
C LYS A 127 -0.93 7.53 -1.67
N VAL A 128 0.03 6.94 -0.99
CA VAL A 128 1.39 6.68 -1.45
C VAL A 128 1.54 5.21 -1.82
N VAL A 129 2.22 4.93 -2.93
CA VAL A 129 2.49 3.59 -3.45
C VAL A 129 3.97 3.46 -3.76
N TYR A 130 4.63 2.46 -3.18
CA TYR A 130 6.06 2.20 -3.38
C TYR A 130 6.38 0.70 -3.23
N PRO A 131 7.51 0.19 -3.74
CA PRO A 131 7.78 -1.26 -3.78
C PRO A 131 7.85 -1.93 -2.40
N PHE A 132 7.44 -3.20 -2.30
CA PHE A 132 7.65 -4.00 -1.08
C PHE A 132 9.13 -4.29 -0.78
N THR A 133 9.99 -4.19 -1.81
CA THR A 133 11.45 -4.30 -1.68
C THR A 133 12.05 -3.19 -0.82
N ASP A 134 11.36 -2.05 -0.71
CA ASP A 134 11.76 -0.94 0.14
C ASP A 134 11.20 -1.13 1.57
N PRO A 135 11.87 -0.59 2.60
CA PRO A 135 11.47 -0.75 3.98
C PRO A 135 10.04 -0.28 4.28
N ALA A 136 9.40 -0.94 5.24
CA ALA A 136 8.14 -0.46 5.79
C ALA A 136 8.37 0.86 6.56
N LEU A 137 7.41 1.77 6.49
CA LEU A 137 7.38 2.97 7.32
C LEU A 137 6.97 2.62 8.76
N PRO A 138 7.39 3.41 9.77
CA PRO A 138 6.90 3.27 11.14
C PRO A 138 5.38 3.38 11.24
N MET A 139 4.77 2.69 12.21
CA MET A 139 3.31 2.71 12.43
C MET A 139 2.84 4.03 13.03
N ASP A 140 3.68 4.64 13.86
CA ASP A 140 3.48 5.90 14.57
C ASP A 140 3.96 7.10 13.76
N LEU A 141 4.20 6.95 12.45
CA LEU A 141 4.69 8.01 11.60
C LEU A 141 3.67 9.17 11.54
N GLN A 142 4.14 10.35 11.91
CA GLN A 142 3.41 11.61 11.81
C GLN A 142 4.28 12.69 11.17
N GLY A 143 3.65 13.74 10.66
CA GLY A 143 4.33 14.89 10.10
C GLY A 143 3.64 16.20 10.46
N LYS A 144 4.19 17.29 9.93
CA LYS A 144 3.67 18.64 10.06
C LYS A 144 2.39 18.84 9.26
N SER A 145 2.24 18.16 8.13
CA SER A 145 1.08 18.27 7.24
C SER A 145 0.12 17.08 7.33
N PHE A 146 0.54 15.94 7.87
CA PHE A 146 -0.30 14.76 8.05
C PHE A 146 -0.29 14.28 9.50
N SER A 147 -1.45 13.86 10.02
CA SER A 147 -1.58 13.45 11.42
C SER A 147 -1.24 11.98 11.65
N HIS A 148 -1.54 11.12 10.68
CA HIS A 148 -1.40 9.67 10.81
C HIS A 148 -1.03 9.03 9.46
N ALA A 149 -0.31 7.91 9.50
CA ALA A 149 -0.01 7.07 8.35
C ALA A 149 -0.63 5.67 8.52
N PHE A 150 -1.61 5.32 7.68
CA PHE A 150 -2.26 4.01 7.68
C PHE A 150 -1.67 3.08 6.62
N GLY A 151 -1.78 1.77 6.84
CA GLY A 151 -1.37 0.74 5.88
C GLY A 151 0.14 0.51 5.78
N THR A 152 0.92 1.07 6.71
CA THR A 152 2.38 0.93 6.76
C THR A 152 2.83 -0.52 7.01
N THR A 153 2.04 -1.28 7.76
CA THR A 153 2.31 -2.69 8.13
C THR A 153 1.52 -3.73 7.34
N THR A 154 0.67 -3.33 6.39
CA THR A 154 -0.10 -4.27 5.56
C THR A 154 0.83 -5.20 4.78
N SER A 155 0.62 -6.52 4.89
CA SER A 155 1.42 -7.52 4.17
C SER A 155 1.09 -7.54 2.67
N ALA A 156 2.01 -8.08 1.85
CA ALA A 156 1.75 -8.20 0.42
C ALA A 156 0.62 -9.20 0.14
N VAL A 157 0.52 -10.27 0.96
CA VAL A 157 -0.58 -11.25 0.92
C VAL A 157 -1.94 -10.58 1.12
N GLU A 158 -2.13 -9.90 2.25
CA GLU A 158 -3.40 -9.24 2.58
C GLU A 158 -3.78 -8.25 1.49
N LEU A 159 -2.80 -7.46 1.05
CA LEU A 159 -3.03 -6.47 0.01
C LEU A 159 -3.45 -7.11 -1.32
N PHE A 160 -2.77 -8.18 -1.73
CA PHE A 160 -3.07 -8.88 -2.98
C PHE A 160 -4.47 -9.47 -2.95
N LEU A 161 -4.80 -10.25 -1.92
CA LEU A 161 -6.11 -10.88 -1.75
C LEU A 161 -7.23 -9.84 -1.78
N ARG A 162 -7.09 -8.76 -1.00
CA ARG A 162 -8.08 -7.67 -0.95
C ARG A 162 -8.23 -6.95 -2.29
N LYS A 163 -7.12 -6.65 -2.97
CA LYS A 163 -7.14 -5.90 -4.25
C LYS A 163 -7.69 -6.71 -5.41
N ARG A 164 -7.45 -8.02 -5.41
CA ARG A 164 -7.96 -8.95 -6.43
C ARG A 164 -9.31 -9.56 -6.06
N ARG A 165 -9.83 -9.27 -4.86
CA ARG A 165 -11.10 -9.79 -4.31
C ARG A 165 -11.12 -11.32 -4.25
N LEU A 166 -10.00 -11.91 -3.85
CA LEU A 166 -9.87 -13.35 -3.70
C LEU A 166 -10.41 -13.78 -2.33
N MET A 167 -11.56 -14.44 -2.33
CA MET A 167 -12.30 -14.87 -1.14
C MET A 167 -12.14 -16.38 -0.91
N GLY A 168 -10.90 -16.86 -0.92
CA GLY A 168 -10.56 -18.29 -0.88
C GLY A 168 -10.42 -18.95 -2.26
N PRO A 169 -10.15 -20.27 -2.28
CA PRO A 169 -9.84 -21.04 -3.49
C PRO A 169 -10.85 -20.84 -4.62
N GLN A 170 -10.35 -20.45 -5.80
CA GLN A 170 -11.18 -20.19 -6.98
C GLN A 170 -10.35 -20.26 -8.28
N TRP A 171 -11.04 -20.25 -9.42
CA TRP A 171 -10.40 -20.14 -10.73
C TRP A 171 -9.94 -18.71 -11.00
N LEU A 172 -8.69 -18.58 -11.45
CA LEU A 172 -8.06 -17.36 -11.93
C LEU A 172 -7.74 -17.51 -13.43
N LYS A 173 -7.69 -16.38 -14.14
CA LYS A 173 -7.20 -16.25 -15.52
C LYS A 173 -6.03 -15.28 -15.51
#